data_AF-A0A7K7ZVG4-F1
#
_entry.id   AF-A0A7K7ZVG4-F1
#
_cell.length_a   1.000
_cell.length_b   1.000
_cell.length_c   1.000
_cell.angle_alpha   90.00
_cell.angle_beta   90.00
_cell.angle_gamma   90.00
#
_symmetry.space_group_name_H-M   'P 1'
#
loop_
_entity.id
_entity.type
_entity.pdbx_description
1 polymer ?
#
loop_
_entity_poly.entity_id
_entity_poly.type
_entity_poly.pdbx_seq_one_letter_code
_entity_poly.pdbx_strand_id
1 'polypeptide(L)'
;LPSARAAPYGSMAAPAAAALVQYVVLRGDLARPPRSWPLGAVVAQGCHAALAAVHGYREHPDTGAYLEQGGAMRTVVLEAPDEDSLLDLARMLGQNGVDHRVWTENPEGIATCLALRPYPKNQVQPHLRHFKLLK
;
A
#
# COMPACT_ATOMS: atom_id res chain seq x y z
N LEU A 1 44.16 -31.41 -33.65
CA LEU A 1 43.16 -30.31 -33.80
C LEU A 1 42.13 -30.48 -32.68
N PRO A 2 42.02 -29.56 -31.72
CA PRO A 2 41.18 -29.77 -30.55
C PRO A 2 39.71 -29.41 -30.81
N SER A 3 38.86 -30.15 -30.11
CA SER A 3 37.39 -30.14 -30.11
C SER A 3 36.80 -28.81 -29.65
N ALA A 4 35.81 -28.29 -30.38
CA ALA A 4 35.07 -27.08 -30.04
C ALA A 4 34.08 -27.37 -28.89
N ARG A 5 34.31 -26.70 -27.75
CA ARG A 5 33.35 -26.64 -26.63
C ARG A 5 32.17 -25.76 -27.02
N ALA A 6 30.96 -26.32 -26.97
CA ALA A 6 29.72 -25.55 -27.02
C ALA A 6 29.62 -24.63 -25.78
N ALA A 7 29.33 -23.35 -26.02
CA ALA A 7 29.04 -22.38 -24.98
C ALA A 7 27.67 -22.69 -24.34
N PRO A 8 27.50 -22.55 -23.01
CA PRO A 8 26.21 -22.73 -22.39
C PRO A 8 25.30 -21.53 -22.76
N TYR A 9 24.07 -21.85 -23.19
CA TYR A 9 23.00 -20.87 -23.30
C TYR A 9 22.87 -20.14 -21.96
N GLY A 10 23.13 -18.84 -21.97
CA GLY A 10 22.92 -17.99 -20.82
C GLY A 10 21.47 -18.10 -20.37
N SER A 11 21.27 -18.50 -19.12
CA SER A 11 19.98 -18.40 -18.44
C SER A 11 19.53 -16.94 -18.51
N MET A 12 18.50 -16.65 -19.33
CA MET A 12 17.78 -15.40 -19.24
C MET A 12 17.03 -15.43 -17.91
N ALA A 13 17.64 -14.84 -16.87
CA ALA A 13 16.97 -14.58 -15.62
C ALA A 13 15.71 -13.77 -15.92
N ALA A 14 14.54 -14.32 -15.57
CA ALA A 14 13.30 -13.57 -15.60
C ALA A 14 13.49 -12.28 -14.77
N PRO A 15 12.92 -11.13 -15.18
CA PRO A 15 13.02 -9.92 -14.40
C PRO A 15 12.59 -10.21 -12.96
N ALA A 16 13.42 -9.84 -11.99
CA ALA A 16 13.12 -10.05 -10.58
C ALA A 16 11.73 -9.45 -10.30
N ALA A 17 10.78 -10.31 -9.91
CA ALA A 17 9.43 -9.88 -9.62
C ALA A 17 9.49 -8.72 -8.62
N ALA A 18 8.92 -7.57 -8.99
CA ALA A 18 9.00 -6.39 -8.14
C ALA A 18 8.36 -6.70 -6.78
N ALA A 19 9.06 -6.35 -5.70
CA ALA A 19 8.63 -6.69 -4.34
C ALA A 19 7.21 -6.19 -4.07
N LEU A 20 6.36 -7.09 -3.57
CA LEU A 20 5.01 -6.76 -3.14
C LEU A 20 5.05 -5.90 -1.88
N VAL A 21 4.15 -4.92 -1.81
CA VAL A 21 4.04 -3.99 -0.69
C VAL A 21 2.59 -3.59 -0.51
N GLN A 22 2.17 -3.41 0.73
CA GLN A 22 0.93 -2.71 1.04
C GLN A 22 1.24 -1.26 1.42
N TYR A 23 0.60 -0.31 0.75
CA TYR A 23 0.64 1.09 1.16
C TYR A 23 -0.60 1.44 1.98
N VAL A 24 -0.37 2.07 3.12
CA VAL A 24 -1.39 2.63 4.01
C VAL A 24 -1.10 4.12 4.14
N VAL A 25 -2.08 4.96 3.85
CA VAL A 25 -1.99 6.41 3.93
C VAL A 25 -2.93 6.87 5.04
N LEU A 26 -2.37 7.36 6.12
CA LEU A 26 -3.11 7.77 7.31
C LEU A 26 -3.12 9.29 7.41
N ARG A 27 -4.26 9.85 7.83
CA ARG A 27 -4.33 11.27 8.13
C ARG A 27 -3.50 11.63 9.35
N GLY A 28 -2.52 12.51 9.15
CA GLY A 28 -1.70 13.01 10.24
C GLY A 28 -2.42 14.07 11.10
N ASP A 29 -3.39 14.80 10.56
CA ASP A 29 -4.14 15.81 11.32
C ASP A 29 -4.99 15.21 12.45
N LEU A 30 -5.30 13.91 12.39
CA LEU A 30 -6.03 13.22 13.45
C LEU A 30 -5.32 13.34 14.81
N ALA A 31 -3.98 13.17 14.83
CA ALA A 31 -3.19 13.23 16.05
C ALA A 31 -2.91 14.67 16.53
N ARG A 32 -3.26 15.69 15.74
CA ARG A 32 -2.95 17.10 16.01
C ARG A 32 -4.21 17.88 16.39
N PRO A 33 -4.07 19.01 17.08
CA PRO A 33 -5.20 19.92 17.28
C PRO A 33 -5.84 20.32 15.94
N PRO A 34 -7.18 20.44 15.89
CA PRO A 34 -8.11 20.38 17.02
C PRO A 34 -8.59 18.97 17.39
N ARG A 35 -8.24 17.93 16.61
CA ARG A 35 -8.76 16.57 16.79
C ARG A 35 -8.10 15.85 17.97
N SER A 36 -6.78 15.91 18.05
CA SER A 36 -5.97 15.38 19.16
C SER A 36 -6.29 13.92 19.52
N TRP A 37 -6.49 13.08 18.51
CA TRP A 37 -6.78 11.66 18.73
C TRP A 37 -5.63 10.96 19.46
N PRO A 38 -5.92 10.06 20.40
CA PRO A 38 -4.88 9.27 21.04
C PRO A 38 -4.18 8.39 20.01
N LEU A 39 -2.87 8.17 20.19
CA LEU A 39 -2.05 7.37 19.28
C LEU A 39 -2.69 6.00 18.98
N GLY A 40 -3.23 5.33 19.99
CA GLY A 40 -3.89 4.03 19.83
C GLY A 40 -5.08 4.07 18.86
N ALA A 41 -5.89 5.14 18.89
CA ALA A 41 -7.01 5.31 17.97
C ALA A 41 -6.50 5.51 16.54
N VAL A 42 -5.48 6.34 16.36
CA VAL A 42 -4.84 6.59 15.05
C VAL A 42 -4.24 5.30 14.47
N VAL A 43 -3.53 4.52 15.29
CA VAL A 43 -3.00 3.21 14.88
C VAL A 43 -4.11 2.26 14.46
N ALA A 44 -5.23 2.21 15.20
CA ALA A 44 -6.36 1.35 14.86
C ALA A 44 -6.93 1.66 13.46
N GLN A 45 -7.00 2.93 13.07
CA GLN A 45 -7.46 3.32 11.73
C GLN A 45 -6.58 2.72 10.62
N GLY A 46 -5.26 2.74 10.79
CA GLY A 46 -4.32 2.11 9.86
C GLY A 46 -4.53 0.59 9.77
N CYS A 47 -4.71 -0.08 10.90
CA CYS A 47 -4.99 -1.51 10.97
C CYS A 47 -6.31 -1.86 10.25
N HIS A 48 -7.38 -1.13 10.53
CA HIS A 48 -8.69 -1.35 9.92
C HIS A 48 -8.64 -1.14 8.41
N ALA A 49 -8.03 -0.06 7.93
CA ALA A 49 -7.88 0.19 6.51
C ALA A 49 -7.09 -0.92 5.80
N ALA A 50 -5.95 -1.32 6.37
CA ALA A 50 -5.11 -2.37 5.82
C ALA A 50 -5.84 -3.71 5.71
N LEU A 51 -6.54 -4.11 6.78
CA LEU A 51 -7.34 -5.34 6.81
C LEU A 51 -8.54 -5.26 5.86
N ALA A 52 -9.23 -4.12 5.78
CA ALA A 52 -10.35 -3.92 4.87
C ALA A 52 -9.92 -4.03 3.40
N ALA A 53 -8.75 -3.49 3.05
CA ALA A 53 -8.18 -3.64 1.71
C ALA A 53 -7.81 -5.10 1.40
N VAL A 54 -7.10 -5.78 2.30
CA VAL A 54 -6.78 -7.20 2.12
C VAL A 54 -8.04 -8.05 2.00
N HIS A 55 -9.03 -7.84 2.86
CA HIS A 55 -10.29 -8.60 2.83
C HIS A 55 -11.11 -8.34 1.56
N GLY A 56 -11.22 -7.06 1.16
CA GLY A 56 -11.97 -6.66 -0.03
C GLY A 56 -11.36 -7.16 -1.33
N TYR A 57 -10.04 -7.33 -1.38
CA TYR A 57 -9.28 -7.80 -2.54
C TYR A 57 -8.59 -9.15 -2.30
N ARG A 58 -9.16 -9.99 -1.43
CA ARG A 58 -8.55 -11.27 -1.01
C ARG A 58 -8.36 -12.28 -2.14
N GLU A 59 -9.21 -12.22 -3.16
CA GLU A 59 -9.15 -13.11 -4.32
C GLU A 59 -8.12 -12.65 -5.37
N HIS A 60 -7.51 -11.47 -5.18
CA HIS A 60 -6.51 -10.97 -6.11
C HIS A 60 -5.19 -11.74 -5.93
N PRO A 61 -4.53 -12.21 -7.01
CA PRO A 61 -3.29 -12.99 -6.92
C PRO A 61 -2.17 -12.31 -6.12
N ASP A 62 -1.95 -11.00 -6.31
CA ASP A 62 -0.97 -10.24 -5.52
C ASP A 62 -1.31 -10.21 -4.02
N THR A 63 -2.60 -10.19 -3.64
CA THR A 63 -3.00 -10.24 -2.24
C THR A 63 -2.65 -11.59 -1.63
N GLY A 64 -2.97 -12.69 -2.32
CA GLY A 64 -2.59 -14.04 -1.89
C GLY A 64 -1.07 -14.19 -1.78
N ALA A 65 -0.33 -13.82 -2.84
CA ALA A 65 1.13 -13.89 -2.85
C ALA A 65 1.78 -13.02 -1.77
N TYR A 66 1.18 -11.88 -1.42
CA TYR A 66 1.62 -11.06 -0.30
C TYR A 66 1.40 -11.76 1.04
N LEU A 67 0.22 -12.36 1.27
CA LEU A 67 -0.09 -13.07 2.51
C LEU A 67 0.78 -14.32 2.72
N GLU A 68 1.13 -15.03 1.65
CA GLU A 68 2.07 -16.17 1.70
C GLU A 68 3.49 -15.76 2.15
N GLN A 69 3.85 -14.48 2.09
CA GLN A 69 5.14 -14.00 2.63
C GLN A 69 5.18 -14.02 4.16
N GLY A 70 4.04 -14.12 4.84
CA GLY A 70 3.95 -14.18 6.29
C GLY A 70 4.73 -13.05 6.98
N GLY A 71 5.72 -13.40 7.81
CA GLY A 71 6.54 -12.42 8.54
C GLY A 71 7.42 -11.51 7.67
N ALA A 72 7.56 -11.81 6.38
CA ALA A 72 8.30 -10.97 5.43
C ALA A 72 7.43 -9.92 4.71
N MET A 73 6.12 -9.91 4.97
CA MET A 73 5.21 -8.89 4.44
C MET A 73 5.70 -7.47 4.74
N ARG A 74 5.58 -6.59 3.75
CA ARG A 74 5.97 -5.18 3.89
C ARG A 74 4.77 -4.26 3.76
N THR A 75 4.46 -3.57 4.85
CA THR A 75 3.57 -2.41 4.85
C THR A 75 4.38 -1.11 4.93
N VAL A 76 4.04 -0.13 4.11
CA VAL A 76 4.58 1.23 4.16
C VAL A 76 3.47 2.17 4.58
N VAL A 77 3.69 2.90 5.67
CA VAL A 77 2.74 3.89 6.19
C VAL A 77 3.17 5.30 5.79
N LEU A 78 2.30 5.99 5.08
CA LEU A 78 2.48 7.36 4.62
C LEU A 78 1.49 8.29 5.33
N GLU A 79 1.84 9.57 5.41
CA GLU A 79 1.00 10.60 6.01
C GLU A 79 0.33 11.45 4.93
N ALA A 80 -1.02 11.45 4.92
CA ALA A 80 -1.79 12.52 4.29
C ALA A 80 -1.94 13.67 5.29
N PRO A 81 -1.77 14.94 4.85
CA PRO A 81 -1.84 16.08 5.78
C PRO A 81 -3.24 16.28 6.37
N ASP A 82 -4.29 16.00 5.59
CA ASP A 82 -5.71 16.22 5.93
C ASP A 82 -6.64 15.28 5.13
N GLU A 83 -7.96 15.45 5.34
CA GLU A 83 -9.01 14.67 4.68
C GLU A 83 -9.08 14.93 3.18
N ASP A 84 -8.99 16.18 2.76
CA ASP A 84 -9.07 16.56 1.34
C ASP A 84 -7.94 15.90 0.56
N SER A 85 -6.70 15.96 1.08
CA SER A 85 -5.56 15.29 0.46
C SER A 85 -5.71 13.76 0.38
N LEU A 86 -6.37 13.16 1.37
CA LEU A 86 -6.66 11.72 1.37
C LEU A 86 -7.71 11.35 0.30
N LEU A 87 -8.76 12.16 0.17
CA LEU A 87 -9.81 11.96 -0.83
C LEU A 87 -9.34 12.29 -2.25
N ASP A 88 -8.46 13.27 -2.42
CA ASP A 88 -7.77 13.57 -3.68
C ASP A 88 -6.94 12.39 -4.14
N LEU A 89 -6.19 11.78 -3.22
CA LEU A 89 -5.47 10.54 -3.48
C LEU A 89 -6.44 9.42 -3.92
N ALA A 90 -7.55 9.21 -3.20
CA ALA A 90 -8.54 8.19 -3.56
C ALA A 90 -9.08 8.39 -4.98
N ARG A 91 -9.45 9.63 -5.33
CA ARG A 91 -9.94 9.98 -6.67
C ARG A 91 -8.89 9.71 -7.73
N MET A 92 -7.66 10.14 -7.52
CA MET A 92 -6.55 9.92 -8.45
C MET A 92 -6.26 8.42 -8.64
N LEU A 93 -6.22 7.63 -7.56
CA LEU A 93 -6.00 6.19 -7.63
C LEU A 93 -7.13 5.50 -8.42
N GLY A 94 -8.39 5.88 -8.17
CA GLY A 94 -9.54 5.36 -8.91
C GLY A 94 -9.48 5.67 -10.40
N GLN A 95 -9.09 6.89 -10.78
CA GLN A 95 -8.91 7.29 -12.18
C GLN A 95 -7.79 6.51 -12.89
N ASN A 96 -6.78 6.04 -12.14
CA ASN A 96 -5.67 5.25 -12.65
C ASN A 96 -5.90 3.73 -12.51
N GLY A 97 -7.09 3.29 -12.09
CA GLY A 97 -7.40 1.87 -11.93
C GLY A 97 -6.61 1.18 -10.81
N VAL A 98 -6.20 1.92 -9.79
CA VAL A 98 -5.50 1.38 -8.62
C VAL A 98 -6.51 1.07 -7.52
N ASP A 99 -6.66 -0.22 -7.20
CA ASP A 99 -7.54 -0.76 -6.18
C ASP A 99 -7.15 -0.27 -4.78
N HIS A 100 -8.11 0.33 -4.08
CA HIS A 100 -7.93 0.85 -2.74
C HIS A 100 -9.23 0.86 -1.93
N ARG A 101 -9.08 1.00 -0.61
CA ARG A 101 -10.17 1.21 0.34
C ARG A 101 -9.91 2.49 1.11
N VAL A 102 -10.92 3.35 1.16
CA VAL A 102 -11.00 4.44 2.13
C VAL A 102 -11.69 3.91 3.38
N TRP A 103 -11.04 4.04 4.52
CA TRP A 103 -11.61 3.74 5.82
C TRP A 103 -12.23 5.01 6.40
N THR A 104 -13.49 4.89 6.81
CA THR A 104 -14.30 5.99 7.35
C THR A 104 -14.69 5.64 8.78
N GLU A 105 -14.36 6.51 9.73
CA GLU A 105 -14.73 6.32 11.13
C GLU A 105 -16.19 6.75 11.35
N ASN A 106 -16.94 5.92 12.08
CA ASN A 106 -18.30 6.20 12.49
C ASN A 106 -18.36 6.44 14.02
N PRO A 107 -19.32 7.25 14.51
CA PRO A 107 -20.45 7.86 13.79
C PRO A 107 -20.13 9.16 13.03
N GLU A 108 -18.92 9.70 13.13
CA GLU A 108 -18.56 11.01 12.59
C GLU A 108 -18.56 11.06 11.05
N GLY A 109 -18.43 9.93 10.37
CA GLY A 109 -18.47 9.83 8.91
C GLY A 109 -17.25 10.43 8.22
N ILE A 110 -16.10 10.50 8.92
CA ILE A 110 -14.87 11.12 8.40
C ILE A 110 -13.92 10.07 7.81
N ALA A 111 -13.33 10.36 6.66
CA ALA A 111 -12.31 9.49 6.07
C ALA A 111 -11.01 9.64 6.86
N THR A 112 -10.53 8.58 7.51
CA THR A 112 -9.37 8.63 8.40
C THR A 112 -8.10 8.04 7.78
N CYS A 113 -8.27 7.04 6.92
CA CYS A 113 -7.16 6.29 6.34
C CYS A 113 -7.54 5.73 4.97
N LEU A 114 -6.55 5.47 4.14
CA LEU A 114 -6.68 4.79 2.86
C LEU A 114 -5.66 3.67 2.79
N ALA A 115 -6.05 2.48 2.35
CA ALA A 115 -5.11 1.41 2.08
C ALA A 115 -5.30 0.87 0.66
N LEU A 116 -4.19 0.65 -0.04
CA LEU A 116 -4.22 -0.12 -1.28
C LEU A 116 -4.30 -1.61 -0.91
N ARG A 117 -4.77 -2.45 -1.84
CA ARG A 117 -4.41 -3.87 -1.79
C ARG A 117 -2.88 -4.02 -1.92
N PRO A 118 -2.31 -5.20 -1.63
CA PRO A 118 -0.92 -5.46 -1.99
C PRO A 118 -0.69 -5.29 -3.50
N TYR A 119 0.43 -4.65 -3.84
CA TYR A 119 0.85 -4.38 -5.22
C TYR A 119 2.36 -4.56 -5.40
N PRO A 120 2.83 -4.87 -6.62
CA PRO A 120 4.22 -4.68 -6.98
C PRO A 120 4.60 -3.20 -6.80
N LYS A 121 5.63 -2.93 -6.00
CA LYS A 121 5.97 -1.56 -5.56
C LYS A 121 6.10 -0.56 -6.69
N ASN A 122 6.71 -0.96 -7.81
CA ASN A 122 6.96 -0.10 -8.96
C ASN A 122 5.67 0.37 -9.66
N GLN A 123 4.56 -0.35 -9.54
CA GLN A 123 3.28 0.04 -10.15
C GLN A 123 2.60 1.18 -9.39
N VAL A 124 2.76 1.24 -8.07
CA VAL A 124 1.99 2.16 -7.22
C VAL A 124 2.82 3.28 -6.61
N GLN A 125 4.14 3.09 -6.45
CA GLN A 125 5.03 4.12 -5.89
C GLN A 125 4.95 5.48 -6.62
N PRO A 126 4.85 5.57 -7.97
CA PRO A 126 4.77 6.87 -8.65
C PRO A 126 3.60 7.74 -8.18
N HIS A 127 2.47 7.11 -7.81
CA HIS A 127 1.27 7.79 -7.32
C HIS A 127 1.41 8.28 -5.87
N LEU A 128 2.32 7.68 -5.10
CA LEU A 128 2.42 7.85 -3.64
C LEU A 128 3.68 8.61 -3.20
N ARG A 129 4.67 8.79 -4.09
CA ARG A 129 5.98 9.39 -3.78
C ARG A 129 5.95 10.81 -3.21
N HIS A 130 4.84 11.53 -3.37
CA HIS A 130 4.66 12.89 -2.87
C HIS A 130 4.26 12.92 -1.37
N PHE A 131 3.74 11.81 -0.85
CA PHE A 131 3.44 11.65 0.57
C PHE A 131 4.71 11.24 1.33
N LYS A 132 4.84 11.73 2.56
CA LYS A 132 5.97 11.42 3.44
C LYS A 132 5.67 10.17 4.27
N LEU A 133 6.71 9.49 4.74
CA LEU A 133 6.54 8.47 5.78
C LEU A 133 5.91 9.11 7.01
N LEU A 134 4.89 8.46 7.57
CA LEU A 134 4.30 8.85 8.84
C LEU A 134 5.35 8.68 9.95
N LYS A 135 5.54 9.72 10.77
CA LYS A 135 6.51 9.74 11.87
C LYS A 135 5.87 9.49 13.23
#